data_AF-A0A2V8JGC9-F1
#
_entry.id   AF-A0A2V8JGC9-F1
#
_cell.length_a   1.000
_cell.length_b   1.000
_cell.length_c   1.000
_cell.angle_alpha   90.00
_cell.angle_beta   90.00
_cell.angle_gamma   90.00
#
_symmetry.space_group_name_H-M   'P 1'
#
loop_
_entity.id
_entity.type
_entity.pdbx_description
1 polymer ?
#
loop_
_entity_poly.entity_id
_entity_poly.type
_entity_poly.pdbx_seq_one_letter_code
_entity_poly.pdbx_strand_id
1 'polypeptide(L)' 'MAASRRGKARKPLIRRKNLLLDQVKIDRAKRIFKASTETEAIHRSLDAVADLEAFQRELDKAFDALIGCGGFIDRFAR' A
#
# COMPACT_ATOMS: atom_id res chain seq x y z
N MET A 1 -26.16 10.88 -16.25
CA MET A 1 -25.11 9.91 -16.67
C MET A 1 -23.75 10.55 -16.47
N ALA A 2 -23.12 10.35 -15.31
CA ALA A 2 -21.77 10.87 -15.06
C ALA A 2 -20.74 9.88 -15.64
N ALA A 3 -20.09 10.28 -16.73
CA ALA A 3 -19.05 9.48 -17.36
C ALA A 3 -17.86 9.34 -16.41
N SER A 4 -17.64 8.11 -15.94
CA SER A 4 -16.43 7.71 -15.21
C SER A 4 -15.22 7.98 -16.10
N ARG A 5 -14.45 9.02 -15.77
CA ARG A 5 -13.13 9.27 -16.35
C ARG A 5 -12.21 8.17 -15.81
N ARG A 6 -12.17 7.03 -16.50
CA ARG A 6 -11.14 6.01 -16.29
C ARG A 6 -9.80 6.69 -16.60
N GLY A 7 -9.10 7.13 -15.57
CA GLY A 7 -7.79 7.75 -15.68
C GLY A 7 -6.89 6.85 -16.53
N LYS A 8 -6.34 7.40 -17.61
CA LYS A 8 -5.41 6.68 -18.49
C LYS A 8 -4.26 6.16 -17.64
N ALA A 9 -4.17 4.85 -17.44
CA ALA A 9 -3.11 4.23 -16.67
C ALA A 9 -1.76 4.70 -17.22
N ARG A 10 -0.99 5.43 -16.40
CA ARG A 10 0.34 5.88 -16.78
C ARG A 10 1.19 4.63 -16.99
N LYS A 11 1.87 4.53 -18.13
CA LYS A 11 2.84 3.44 -18.34
C LYS A 11 3.87 3.49 -17.21
N PRO A 12 4.17 2.36 -16.55
CA PRO A 12 5.18 2.34 -15.51
C PRO A 12 6.54 2.74 -16.11
N LEU A 13 7.17 3.76 -15.52
CA LEU A 13 8.52 4.21 -15.87
C LEU A 13 9.54 3.26 -15.23
N ILE A 14 9.69 2.07 -15.82
CA ILE A 14 10.64 1.07 -15.35
C ILE A 14 12.06 1.54 -15.66
N ARG A 15 12.90 1.60 -14.62
CA ARG A 15 14.33 1.89 -14.74
C ARG A 15 15.13 0.75 -14.13
N ARG A 16 16.19 0.33 -14.81
CA ARG A 16 17.13 -0.66 -14.27
C ARG A 16 17.85 -0.08 -13.06
N LYS A 17 17.94 -0.86 -12.00
CA LYS A 17 18.68 -0.54 -10.77
C LYS A 17 19.63 -1.69 -10.47
N ASN A 18 20.86 -1.38 -10.07
CA ASN A 18 21.82 -2.36 -9.57
C ASN A 18 21.82 -2.20 -8.05
N LEU A 19 21.11 -3.07 -7.34
CA LEU A 19 20.95 -3.04 -5.88
C LEU A 19 21.43 -4.37 -5.29
N LEU A 20 21.97 -4.32 -4.08
CA LEU A 20 22.19 -5.51 -3.27
C LEU A 20 21.00 -5.65 -2.33
N LEU A 21 20.27 -6.75 -2.45
CA LEU A 21 19.07 -7.04 -1.67
C LEU A 21 19.21 -8.41 -1.00
N ASP A 22 18.52 -8.57 0.12
CA ASP A 22 18.47 -9.82 0.87
C ASP A 22 17.53 -10.83 0.18
N GLN A 23 18.09 -11.94 -0.29
CA GLN A 23 17.35 -12.99 -1.00
C GLN A 23 16.22 -13.59 -0.16
N VAL A 24 16.42 -13.73 1.17
CA VAL A 24 15.41 -14.33 2.05
C VAL A 24 14.15 -13.46 2.11
N LYS A 25 14.33 -12.13 2.07
CA LYS A 25 13.22 -11.18 2.01
C LYS A 25 12.50 -11.25 0.66
N ILE A 26 13.24 -11.40 -0.43
CA ILE A 26 12.67 -11.55 -1.78
C ILE A 26 11.85 -12.85 -1.86
N ASP A 27 12.37 -13.96 -1.38
CA ASP A 27 11.67 -15.24 -1.37
C ASP A 27 10.39 -15.18 -0.54
N ARG A 28 10.44 -14.50 0.62
CA ARG A 28 9.25 -14.25 1.44
C ARG A 28 8.23 -13.41 0.69
N ALA A 29 8.65 -12.32 0.03
CA ALA A 29 7.77 -11.49 -0.78
C ALA A 29 7.12 -12.30 -1.92
N LYS A 30 7.89 -13.15 -2.62
CA LYS A 30 7.36 -14.04 -3.66
C LYS A 30 6.25 -14.94 -3.13
N ARG A 31 6.41 -15.52 -1.93
CA ARG A 31 5.38 -16.37 -1.31
C ARG A 31 4.14 -15.58 -0.91
N ILE A 32 4.31 -14.43 -0.27
CA ILE A 32 3.19 -13.56 0.18
C ILE A 32 2.36 -13.12 -1.04
N PHE A 33 3.03 -12.63 -2.08
CA PHE A 33 2.36 -12.08 -3.25
C PHE A 33 2.08 -13.10 -4.35
N LYS A 34 2.44 -14.38 -4.16
CA LYS A 34 2.38 -15.44 -5.18
C LYS A 34 2.98 -15.01 -6.52
N ALA A 35 4.11 -14.30 -6.46
CA ALA A 35 4.75 -13.72 -7.63
C ALA A 35 5.63 -14.78 -8.34
N SER A 36 5.58 -14.75 -9.67
CA SER A 36 6.35 -15.65 -10.53
C SER A 36 7.84 -15.27 -10.58
N THR A 37 8.14 -13.97 -10.49
CA THR A 37 9.50 -13.43 -10.58
C THR A 37 9.85 -12.55 -9.38
N GLU A 38 11.14 -12.34 -9.15
CA GLU A 38 11.63 -11.42 -8.10
C GLU A 38 11.23 -9.97 -8.39
N THR A 39 11.36 -9.55 -9.65
CA THR A 39 10.94 -8.22 -10.12
C THR A 39 9.46 -7.97 -9.82
N GLU A 40 8.60 -8.94 -10.13
CA GLU A 40 7.18 -8.86 -9.82
C GLU A 40 6.93 -8.77 -8.30
N ALA A 41 7.62 -9.60 -7.50
CA ALA A 41 7.49 -9.57 -6.04
C ALA A 41 7.90 -8.20 -5.48
N ILE A 42 8.98 -7.61 -5.97
CA ILE A 42 9.47 -6.29 -5.56
C ILE A 42 8.43 -5.22 -5.93
N HIS A 43 7.92 -5.22 -7.16
CA HIS A 43 6.88 -4.25 -7.56
C HIS A 43 5.62 -4.37 -6.72
N ARG A 44 5.09 -5.59 -6.52
CA ARG A 44 3.90 -5.81 -5.66
C ARG A 44 4.15 -5.40 -4.22
N SER A 45 5.38 -5.57 -3.71
CA SER A 45 5.74 -5.11 -2.37
C SER A 45 5.70 -3.59 -2.26
N LEU A 46 6.16 -2.87 -3.29
CA LEU A 46 6.12 -1.40 -3.33
C LEU A 46 4.68 -0.88 -3.43
N ASP A 47 3.84 -1.53 -4.24
CA ASP A 47 2.41 -1.21 -4.34
C ASP A 47 1.71 -1.42 -3.00
N ALA A 48 1.98 -2.55 -2.33
CA ALA A 48 1.40 -2.86 -1.02
C ALA A 48 1.77 -1.84 0.07
N VAL A 49 2.96 -1.25 0.01
CA VAL A 49 3.35 -0.17 0.94
C VAL A 49 2.52 1.10 0.69
N ALA A 50 2.27 1.45 -0.57
CA ALA A 50 1.41 2.57 -0.91
C ALA A 50 -0.05 2.33 -0.48
N ASP A 51 -0.55 1.12 -0.71
CA ASP A 51 -1.91 0.73 -0.31
C ASP A 51 -2.08 0.74 1.21
N LEU A 52 -1.08 0.24 1.96
CA LEU A 52 -1.09 0.27 3.42
C LEU A 52 -1.11 1.70 3.96
N GLU A 53 -0.34 2.60 3.35
CA GLU A 53 -0.31 4.01 3.74
C GLU A 53 -1.64 4.71 3.49
N ALA A 54 -2.25 4.46 2.31
CA ALA A 54 -3.57 4.98 1.99
C ALA A 54 -4.64 4.45 2.96
N PHE A 55 -4.58 3.15 3.30
CA PHE A 55 -5.48 2.51 4.25
C PHE A 55 -5.33 3.10 5.66
N GLN A 56 -4.09 3.30 6.14
CA GLN A 56 -3.85 3.92 7.44
C GLN A 56 -4.44 5.32 7.53
N ARG A 57 -4.21 6.16 6.51
CA ARG A 57 -4.81 7.50 6.45
C ARG A 57 -6.33 7.49 6.46
N GLU A 58 -6.95 6.50 5.83
CA GLU A 58 -8.41 6.37 5.81
C GLU A 58 -8.94 5.93 7.18
N LEU A 59 -8.26 4.99 7.83
CA LEU A 59 -8.57 4.58 9.20
C LEU A 59 -8.46 5.74 10.18
N ASP A 60 -7.37 6.51 10.13
CA ASP A 60 -7.16 7.66 11.02
C ASP A 60 -8.31 8.66 10.90
N LYS A 61 -8.71 9.00 9.67
CA LYS A 61 -9.87 9.89 9.42
C LYS A 61 -11.18 9.31 9.95
N ALA A 62 -11.38 8.00 9.79
CA ALA A 62 -12.57 7.33 10.30
C ALA A 62 -12.61 7.37 11.84
N PHE A 63 -11.47 7.15 12.49
CA PHE A 63 -11.34 7.26 13.94
C PHE A 63 -11.56 8.70 14.42
N ASP A 64 -10.97 9.70 13.77
CA ASP A 64 -11.19 11.12 14.10
C ASP A 64 -12.68 11.49 14.02
N ALA A 65 -13.36 11.05 12.97
CA ALA A 65 -14.79 11.28 12.80
C ALA A 65 -15.62 10.59 13.90
N LEU A 66 -15.22 9.38 14.31
CA LEU A 66 -15.92 8.60 15.34
C LEU A 66 -15.72 9.18 16.74
N ILE A 67 -14.50 9.60 17.08
CA ILE A 67 -14.17 10.28 18.34
C ILE A 67 -14.90 11.62 18.43
N GLY A 68 -14.95 12.38 17.33
CA GLY A 68 -15.69 13.65 17.25
C GLY A 68 -17.20 13.52 17.47
N CYS A 69 -17.79 12.35 17.23
CA CYS A 69 -19.21 12.08 17.48
C CYS A 69 -19.53 11.71 18.94
N GLY A 70 -18.55 11.73 19.86
CA GLY A 70 -18.78 11.59 21.30
C GLY A 70 -19.13 10.18 21.80
N GLY A 71 -19.03 9.16 20.95
CA GLY A 71 -19.32 7.76 21.30
C GLY A 71 -18.12 6.93 21.76
N PHE A 72 -16.90 7.45 21.66
CA PHE A 72 -15.67 6.71 21.97
C PHE A 72 -14.67 7.59 22.73
N ILE A 73 -14.11 7.05 23.81
CA ILE A 73 -13.03 7.67 24.58
C ILE A 73 -11.74 7.02 24.14
N ASP A 74 -10.87 7.77 23.45
CA ASP A 74 -9.52 7.29 23.14
C ASP A 74 -8.69 7.23 24.43
N ARG A 75 -8.32 6.00 24.85
CA ARG A 75 -7.50 5.76 26.04
C ARG A 75 -5.99 5.73 25.73
N PHE A 76 -5.60 5.83 24.47
CA PHE A 76 -4.22 5.76 24.03
C PHE A 76 -3.62 7.14 23.69
N ALA A 77 -4.43 8.20 23.61
CA ALA A 77 -4.01 9.59 23.36
C ALA A 77 -3.25 10.26 24.52
N ARG A 78 -2.51 9.50 25.33
CA ARG A 78 -1.83 10.00 26.54
C ARG A 78 -0.39 10.44 26.24
#